data_AF-S4Q079-F1
#
_entry.id   AF-S4Q079-F1
#
_cell.length_a   1.000
_cell.length_b   1.000
_cell.length_c   1.000
_cell.angle_alpha   90.00
_cell.angle_beta   90.00
_cell.angle_gamma   90.00
#
_symmetry.space_group_name_H-M   'P 1'
#
loop_
_entity.id
_entity.type
_entity.pdbx_description
1 polymer ?
#
loop_
_entity_poly.entity_id
_entity_poly.type
_entity_poly.pdbx_seq_one_letter_code
_entity_poly.pdbx_strand_id
1 'polypeptide(L)'
;MSSKGSLVTAAVATASVLGGAYCAYLYKKAREPKLPTEWIEVGFLKDLYAYPIKSCAPIILNQAVTTVLGLNDGWLRDRILMVVDDKYNFITARAYPELLLVQPEIRTAPYPSS
;
A
#
# COMPACT_ATOMS: atom_id res chain seq x y z
N MET A 1 -64.57 -17.90 15.84
CA MET A 1 -64.04 -16.55 16.09
C MET A 1 -62.54 -16.62 16.39
N SER A 2 -61.67 -16.70 15.37
CA SER A 2 -60.21 -16.77 15.59
C SER A 2 -59.42 -16.49 14.29
N SER A 3 -59.72 -15.40 13.57
CA SER A 3 -58.87 -14.98 12.43
C SER A 3 -58.28 -13.58 12.63
N LYS A 4 -59.01 -12.69 13.30
CA LYS A 4 -58.55 -11.32 13.59
C LYS A 4 -57.32 -11.28 14.49
N GLY A 5 -57.26 -12.10 15.56
CA GLY A 5 -56.10 -12.15 16.46
C GLY A 5 -54.83 -12.71 15.81
N SER A 6 -54.96 -13.78 15.02
CA SER A 6 -53.83 -14.37 14.28
C SER A 6 -53.26 -13.42 13.23
N LEU A 7 -54.12 -12.64 12.56
CA LEU A 7 -53.71 -11.63 11.59
C LEU A 7 -52.92 -10.50 12.27
N VAL A 8 -53.37 -10.04 13.43
CA VAL A 8 -52.69 -8.99 14.21
C VAL A 8 -51.32 -9.47 14.68
N THR A 9 -51.21 -10.70 15.21
CA THR A 9 -49.92 -11.26 15.65
C THR A 9 -48.96 -11.44 14.47
N ALA A 10 -49.43 -11.93 13.33
CA ALA A 10 -48.62 -12.05 12.12
C ALA A 10 -48.15 -10.68 11.61
N ALA A 11 -49.04 -9.68 11.59
CA ALA A 11 -48.70 -8.32 11.18
C ALA A 11 -47.63 -7.69 12.09
N VAL A 12 -47.78 -7.84 13.41
CA VAL A 12 -46.78 -7.33 14.37
C VAL A 12 -45.43 -8.02 14.18
N ALA A 13 -45.41 -9.36 14.05
CA ALA A 13 -44.17 -10.10 13.83
C ALA A 13 -43.46 -9.67 12.53
N THR A 14 -44.20 -9.51 11.43
CA THR A 14 -43.63 -9.03 10.16
C THR A 14 -43.08 -7.62 10.26
N ALA A 15 -43.80 -6.70 10.93
CA ALA A 15 -43.35 -5.33 11.15
C ALA A 15 -42.07 -5.28 12.00
N SER A 16 -41.96 -6.12 13.04
CA SER A 16 -40.76 -6.21 13.87
C SER A 16 -39.54 -6.70 13.09
N VAL A 17 -39.70 -7.72 12.24
CA VAL A 17 -38.59 -8.24 11.41
C VAL A 17 -38.13 -7.19 10.39
N LEU A 18 -39.06 -6.54 9.69
CA LEU A 18 -38.73 -5.49 8.72
C LEU A 18 -38.09 -4.27 9.41
N GLY A 19 -38.62 -3.86 10.56
CA GLY A 19 -38.05 -2.76 11.35
C GLY A 19 -36.64 -3.08 11.84
N GLY A 20 -36.43 -4.29 12.38
CA GLY A 20 -35.11 -4.75 12.83
C GLY A 20 -34.09 -4.82 11.68
N ALA A 21 -34.49 -5.37 10.52
CA ALA A 21 -33.64 -5.42 9.33
C ALA A 21 -33.29 -4.00 8.82
N TYR A 22 -34.25 -3.08 8.81
CA TYR A 22 -34.03 -1.69 8.42
C TYR A 22 -33.08 -0.97 9.38
N CYS A 23 -33.26 -1.13 10.69
CA CYS A 23 -32.34 -0.58 11.70
C CYS A 23 -30.92 -1.14 11.54
N ALA A 24 -30.78 -2.45 11.31
CA ALA A 24 -29.48 -3.08 11.05
C ALA A 24 -28.82 -2.55 9.77
N TYR A 25 -29.60 -2.31 8.71
CA TYR A 25 -29.12 -1.71 7.47
C TYR A 25 -28.60 -0.28 7.71
N LEU A 26 -29.36 0.56 8.42
CA LEU A 26 -28.93 1.92 8.76
C LEU A 26 -27.68 1.93 9.63
N TYR A 27 -27.59 1.02 10.60
CA TYR A 27 -26.41 0.87 11.44
C TYR A 27 -25.18 0.48 10.63
N LYS A 28 -25.30 -0.46 9.70
CA LYS A 28 -24.22 -0.85 8.80
C LYS A 28 -23.79 0.31 7.90
N LYS A 29 -24.75 0.99 7.27
CA LYS A 29 -24.49 2.15 6.39
C LYS A 29 -23.84 3.33 7.11
N ALA A 30 -24.19 3.56 8.37
CA ALA A 30 -23.58 4.60 9.19
C ALA A 30 -22.12 4.30 9.55
N ARG A 31 -21.73 3.01 9.55
CA ARG A 31 -20.36 2.54 9.83
C ARG A 31 -19.50 2.37 8.59
N GLU A 32 -20.07 2.55 7.40
CA GLU A 32 -19.26 2.55 6.17
C GLU A 32 -18.33 3.77 6.18
N PRO A 33 -17.01 3.58 5.96
CA PRO A 33 -16.07 4.69 5.96
C PRO A 33 -16.46 5.65 4.83
N LYS A 34 -16.90 6.85 5.22
CA LYS A 34 -17.18 7.92 4.26
C LYS A 34 -15.86 8.58 3.93
N LEU A 35 -15.42 8.41 2.68
CA LEU A 35 -14.32 9.20 2.15
C LEU A 35 -14.69 10.69 2.23
N PRO A 36 -13.72 11.58 2.49
CA PRO A 36 -13.99 13.00 2.54
C PRO A 36 -14.53 13.48 1.19
N THR A 37 -15.49 14.39 1.21
CA THR A 37 -16.05 15.00 0.00
C THR A 37 -15.06 15.94 -0.66
N GLU A 38 -14.17 16.54 0.13
CA GLU A 38 -13.16 17.49 -0.32
C GLU A 38 -11.76 16.93 -0.05
N TRP A 39 -10.91 16.99 -1.06
CA TRP A 39 -9.52 16.58 -0.95
C TRP A 39 -8.67 17.78 -0.52
N ILE A 40 -7.85 17.58 0.51
CA ILE A 40 -6.90 18.57 0.99
C ILE A 40 -5.51 18.07 0.62
N GLU A 41 -4.71 18.92 -0.03
CA GLU A 41 -3.31 18.63 -0.29
C GLU A 41 -2.54 18.58 1.04
N VAL A 42 -1.95 17.42 1.35
CA VAL A 42 -1.18 17.20 2.58
C VAL A 42 0.33 17.38 2.38
N GLY A 43 0.76 17.58 1.13
CA GLY A 43 2.15 17.79 0.76
C GLY A 43 2.47 17.26 -0.63
N PHE A 44 3.71 17.50 -1.03
CA PHE A 44 4.27 17.07 -2.30
C PHE A 44 5.53 16.24 -2.08
N LEU A 45 5.80 15.35 -3.03
CA LEU A 45 7.03 14.57 -3.06
C LEU A 45 8.17 15.44 -3.58
N LYS A 46 9.19 15.68 -2.75
CA LYS A 46 10.35 16.50 -3.12
C LYS A 46 11.39 15.70 -3.91
N ASP A 47 11.85 14.59 -3.34
CA ASP A 47 12.93 13.77 -3.87
C ASP A 47 12.54 12.28 -3.82
N LEU A 48 12.91 11.52 -4.86
CA LEU A 48 12.77 10.06 -4.87
C LEU A 48 14.14 9.42 -4.67
N TYR A 49 14.26 8.59 -3.64
CA TYR A 49 15.46 7.85 -3.34
C TYR A 49 15.20 6.36 -3.55
N ALA A 50 16.00 5.74 -4.42
CA ALA A 50 15.97 4.29 -4.61
C ALA A 50 17.29 3.66 -4.15
N TYR A 51 17.21 2.50 -3.50
CA TYR A 51 18.37 1.85 -2.89
C TYR A 51 18.61 0.50 -3.57
N PRO A 52 19.19 0.46 -4.78
CA PRO A 52 19.34 -0.79 -5.53
C PRO A 52 20.18 -1.84 -4.79
N ILE A 53 21.10 -1.40 -3.92
CA ILE A 53 21.90 -2.27 -3.04
C ILE A 53 21.52 -1.97 -1.59
N LYS A 54 21.14 -3.02 -0.85
CA LYS A 54 20.80 -2.91 0.58
C LYS A 54 21.98 -2.29 1.36
N SER A 55 21.67 -1.32 2.21
CA SER A 55 22.62 -0.65 3.11
C SER A 55 23.67 0.25 2.44
N CYS A 56 23.58 0.51 1.13
CA CYS A 56 24.42 1.48 0.42
C CYS A 56 23.70 2.82 0.19
N ALA A 57 24.39 3.80 -0.41
CA ALA A 57 23.80 5.10 -0.73
C ALA A 57 22.69 4.98 -1.80
N PRO A 58 21.72 5.91 -1.83
CA PRO A 58 20.65 5.89 -2.81
C PRO A 58 21.07 6.43 -4.19
N ILE A 59 20.28 6.09 -5.19
CA ILE A 59 20.19 6.82 -6.46
C ILE A 59 19.00 7.76 -6.36
N ILE A 60 19.21 9.04 -6.69
CA ILE A 60 18.15 10.05 -6.74
C ILE A 60 17.46 9.97 -8.12
N LEU A 61 16.15 9.84 -8.11
CA LEU A 61 15.32 9.71 -9.32
C LEU A 61 14.39 10.91 -9.47
N ASN A 62 14.09 11.26 -10.71
CA ASN A 62 13.05 12.26 -11.02
C ASN A 62 11.65 11.63 -11.11
N GLN A 63 11.60 10.35 -11.47
CA GLN A 63 10.37 9.57 -11.61
C GLN A 63 10.68 8.09 -11.37
N ALA A 64 9.67 7.32 -10.96
CA ALA A 64 9.77 5.88 -10.83
C ALA A 64 8.37 5.25 -10.90
N VAL A 65 8.31 3.99 -11.33
CA VAL A 65 7.12 3.16 -11.25
C VAL A 65 7.03 2.58 -9.85
N THR A 66 5.90 2.81 -9.17
CA THR A 66 5.61 2.19 -7.88
C THR A 66 5.03 0.80 -8.11
N THR A 67 5.72 -0.23 -7.65
CA THR A 67 5.24 -1.62 -7.68
C THR A 67 4.93 -2.12 -6.27
N VAL A 68 4.28 -3.28 -6.15
CA VAL A 68 4.06 -3.95 -4.86
C VAL A 68 5.39 -4.24 -4.14
N LEU A 69 6.49 -4.40 -4.89
CA LEU A 69 7.82 -4.67 -4.34
C LEU A 69 8.66 -3.41 -4.07
N GLY A 70 8.17 -2.22 -4.43
CA GLY A 70 8.89 -0.95 -4.27
C GLY A 70 9.12 -0.22 -5.60
N LEU A 71 10.01 0.78 -5.59
CA LEU A 71 10.33 1.63 -6.73
C LEU A 71 11.04 0.84 -7.84
N ASN A 72 10.71 1.19 -9.08
CA ASN A 72 11.21 0.57 -10.29
C ASN A 72 11.48 1.64 -11.37
N ASP A 73 12.66 1.59 -11.97
CA ASP A 73 13.00 2.41 -13.15
C ASP A 73 13.93 1.62 -14.08
N GLY A 74 13.41 1.14 -15.22
CA GLY A 74 14.16 0.31 -16.16
C GLY A 74 14.66 -1.00 -15.54
N TRP A 75 15.98 -1.10 -15.31
CA TRP A 75 16.63 -2.20 -14.57
C TRP A 75 16.74 -1.97 -13.06
N LEU A 76 16.57 -0.72 -12.60
CA LEU A 76 16.59 -0.37 -11.19
C LEU A 76 15.39 -0.99 -10.48
N ARG A 77 15.64 -1.70 -9.37
CA ARG A 77 14.62 -2.14 -8.42
C ARG A 77 15.09 -1.82 -7.01
N ASP A 78 14.19 -1.36 -6.15
CA ASP A 78 14.55 -1.10 -4.76
C ASP A 78 15.03 -2.38 -4.07
N ARG A 79 16.22 -2.31 -3.46
CA ARG A 79 16.89 -3.36 -2.67
C ARG A 79 17.02 -4.72 -3.36
N ILE A 80 17.22 -4.72 -4.67
CA ILE A 80 17.39 -5.96 -5.45
C ILE A 80 18.73 -6.67 -5.20
N LEU A 81 19.76 -5.93 -4.77
CA LEU A 81 21.08 -6.46 -4.43
C LEU A 81 21.40 -6.29 -2.95
N MET A 82 22.36 -7.08 -2.47
CA MET A 82 22.86 -7.03 -1.11
C MET A 82 24.30 -7.53 -1.07
N VAL A 83 25.11 -6.90 -0.22
CA VAL A 83 26.50 -7.31 0.02
C VAL A 83 26.50 -8.49 0.99
N VAL A 84 27.29 -9.52 0.68
CA VAL A 84 27.46 -10.71 1.51
C VAL A 84 28.94 -11.04 1.70
N ASP A 85 29.27 -11.74 2.78
CA ASP A 85 30.59 -12.31 2.99
C ASP A 85 30.79 -13.63 2.22
N ASP A 86 31.95 -14.25 2.42
CA ASP A 86 32.34 -15.55 1.83
C ASP A 86 31.44 -16.72 2.27
N LYS A 87 30.69 -16.54 3.36
CA LYS A 87 29.74 -17.51 3.92
C LYS A 87 28.29 -17.14 3.60
N TYR A 88 28.06 -16.16 2.72
CA TYR A 88 26.74 -15.64 2.36
C TYR A 88 25.97 -14.96 3.50
N ASN A 89 26.64 -14.52 4.57
CA ASN A 89 26.01 -13.72 5.60
C ASN A 89 25.78 -12.29 5.11
N PHE A 90 24.69 -11.69 5.55
CA PHE A 90 24.33 -10.33 5.16
C PHE A 90 25.23 -9.30 5.83
N ILE A 91 25.91 -8.49 5.03
CA ILE A 91 26.66 -7.32 5.49
C ILE A 91 25.69 -6.13 5.48
N THR A 92 25.57 -5.42 6.60
CA THR A 92 24.65 -4.28 6.73
C THR A 92 25.32 -3.08 7.37
N ALA A 93 24.79 -1.88 7.11
CA ALA A 93 25.35 -0.62 7.60
C ALA A 93 25.35 -0.48 9.14
N ARG A 94 24.64 -1.35 9.87
CA ARG A 94 24.68 -1.41 11.33
C ARG A 94 26.01 -1.96 11.85
N ALA A 95 26.60 -2.91 11.12
CA ALA A 95 27.90 -3.50 11.45
C ALA A 95 29.03 -2.80 10.69
N TYR A 96 28.76 -2.34 9.46
CA TYR A 96 29.73 -1.73 8.55
C TYR A 96 29.19 -0.40 8.00
N PRO A 97 29.24 0.69 8.79
CA PRO A 97 28.70 2.00 8.40
C PRO A 97 29.28 2.57 7.10
N GLU A 98 30.50 2.16 6.72
CA GLU A 98 31.18 2.53 5.48
C GLU A 98 30.41 2.11 4.21
N LEU A 99 29.48 1.15 4.31
CA LEU A 99 28.59 0.82 3.20
C LEU A 99 27.80 2.04 2.70
N LEU A 100 27.51 3.01 3.58
CA LEU A 100 26.84 4.26 3.23
C LEU A 100 27.67 5.16 2.31
N LEU A 101 28.97 4.94 2.20
CA LEU A 101 29.87 5.68 1.29
C LEU A 101 29.88 5.11 -0.12
N VAL A 102 29.36 3.89 -0.31
CA VAL A 102 29.27 3.24 -1.63
C VAL A 102 28.12 3.87 -2.41
N GLN A 103 28.46 4.59 -3.48
CA GLN A 103 27.52 5.28 -4.38
C GLN A 103 27.24 4.41 -5.61
N PRO A 104 26.07 3.76 -5.71
CA PRO A 104 25.71 2.98 -6.89
C PRO A 104 25.34 3.88 -8.08
N GLU A 105 25.72 3.46 -9.29
CA GLU A 105 25.31 4.07 -10.55
C GLU A 105 24.76 3.02 -11.51
N ILE A 106 23.72 3.37 -12.27
CA ILE A 106 23.24 2.54 -13.37
C ILE A 106 23.75 3.11 -14.67
N ARG A 107 24.47 2.28 -15.43
CA ARG A 107 24.93 2.60 -16.77
C ARG A 107 24.18 1.77 -17.78
N THR A 108 23.33 2.41 -18.56
CA THR A 108 22.73 1.78 -19.73
C THR A 108 23.73 1.87 -20.87
N ALA A 109 24.09 0.74 -21.47
CA ALA A 109 24.87 0.76 -22.71
C ALA A 109 24.04 1.47 -23.80
N PRO A 110 24.65 2.32 -24.65
CA PRO A 110 23.95 2.82 -25.83
C PRO A 110 23.52 1.62 -26.66
N TYR A 111 22.24 1.58 -27.05
CA TYR A 111 21.83 0.68 -28.13
C TYR A 111 22.63 1.08 -29.39
N PRO A 112 23.29 0.14 -30.08
CA PRO A 112 23.91 0.46 -31.36
C PRO A 112 22.80 0.95 -32.31
N SER A 113 22.95 2.18 -32.81
CA SER A 113 22.10 2.71 -33.86
C SER A 113 22.27 1.82 -35.09
N SER A 114 21.18 1.16 -35.50
CA SER A 114 21.04 0.44 -36.76
C SER A 114 21.25 1.35 -37.97
#